data_AF-A0A1Z5HCB0-F1
#
_entry.id   AF-A0A1Z5HCB0-F1
#
_cell.length_a   1.000
_cell.length_b   1.000
_cell.length_c   1.000
_cell.angle_alpha   90.00
_cell.angle_beta   90.00
_cell.angle_gamma   90.00
#
_symmetry.space_group_name_H-M   'P 1'
#
loop_
_entity.id
_entity.type
_entity.pdbx_description
1 polymer ?
#
loop_
_entity_poly.entity_id
_entity_poly.type
_entity_poly.pdbx_seq_one_letter_code
_entity_poly.pdbx_strand_id
1 'polypeptide(L)'
;MSIFDSDLHQDKLSFGIESSRELLIKAIGTISKDNRFELSVGVIDGLYADVSIVNFNDIRLIVEKNTNDLGQVDEKQIYNSFSLGASKDIINYPIDVSIDSFFDINSAALGNSGRDKSNIISYIIQEIYKKEKHSATGSRILIFDVNGEYKKAFTNDNNTDILIKYYKLSINNIKVSDHPMLTLLENFKKSYYCLILCN
;
A
#
# COMPACT_ATOMS: atom_id res chain seq x y z
N MET A 1 16.77 -61.05 -27.74
CA MET A 1 17.05 -60.64 -26.34
C MET A 1 16.74 -59.16 -26.26
N SER A 2 15.81 -58.77 -25.40
CA SER A 2 15.27 -57.41 -25.35
C SER A 2 16.18 -56.46 -24.57
N ILE A 3 16.18 -55.19 -24.96
CA ILE A 3 16.96 -54.06 -24.41
C ILE A 3 16.63 -53.73 -22.92
N PHE A 4 15.63 -54.39 -22.33
CA PHE A 4 15.11 -54.07 -20.98
C PHE A 4 15.83 -54.75 -19.80
N ASP A 5 16.88 -55.55 -20.03
CA ASP A 5 17.63 -56.19 -18.93
C ASP A 5 18.75 -55.30 -18.34
N SER A 6 18.83 -54.02 -18.73
CA SER A 6 19.87 -53.09 -18.24
C SER A 6 19.49 -52.40 -16.92
N ASP A 7 18.23 -52.47 -16.49
CA ASP A 7 17.71 -51.63 -15.40
C ASP A 7 17.82 -52.26 -14.00
N LEU A 8 18.29 -53.50 -13.86
CA LEU A 8 18.27 -54.19 -12.56
C LEU A 8 19.55 -54.06 -11.71
N HIS A 9 20.56 -53.31 -12.17
CA HIS A 9 21.85 -53.19 -11.45
C HIS A 9 22.31 -51.76 -11.14
N GLN A 10 21.41 -50.76 -11.19
CA GLN A 10 21.75 -49.38 -10.81
C GLN A 10 20.94 -48.81 -9.63
N ASP A 11 20.39 -49.67 -8.77
CA ASP A 11 19.65 -49.28 -7.57
C ASP A 11 20.52 -48.95 -6.33
N LYS A 12 21.79 -48.61 -6.52
CA LYS A 12 22.65 -48.09 -5.44
C LYS A 12 23.45 -46.88 -5.93
N LEU A 13 23.03 -45.70 -5.45
CA LEU A 13 23.67 -44.38 -5.56
C LEU A 13 23.25 -43.49 -6.74
N SER A 14 21.95 -43.26 -6.91
CA SER A 14 21.46 -42.02 -7.55
C SER A 14 20.95 -41.06 -6.47
N PHE A 15 21.87 -40.48 -5.70
CA PHE A 15 21.57 -39.17 -5.14
C PHE A 15 21.32 -38.26 -6.34
N GLY A 16 20.10 -37.74 -6.50
CA GLY A 16 19.77 -36.79 -7.56
C GLY A 16 20.60 -35.53 -7.40
N ILE A 17 21.76 -35.48 -8.05
CA ILE A 17 22.76 -34.40 -7.94
C ILE A 17 22.40 -33.22 -8.86
N GLU A 18 21.44 -33.36 -9.78
CA GLU A 18 21.00 -32.26 -10.63
C GLU A 18 19.64 -31.71 -10.20
N SER A 19 19.63 -30.91 -9.12
CA SER A 19 18.49 -30.04 -8.84
C SER A 19 18.67 -28.72 -9.58
N SER A 20 18.01 -28.55 -10.72
CA SER A 20 17.86 -27.23 -11.34
C SER A 20 16.80 -26.42 -10.59
N ARG A 21 17.03 -25.12 -10.42
CA ARG A 21 16.02 -24.18 -9.92
C ARG A 21 15.76 -23.16 -11.02
N GLU A 22 14.51 -23.07 -11.44
CA GLU A 22 14.06 -22.10 -12.41
C GLU A 22 13.33 -20.96 -11.69
N LEU A 23 13.62 -19.72 -12.09
CA LEU A 23 12.95 -18.53 -11.57
C LEU A 23 12.37 -17.73 -12.73
N LEU A 24 11.06 -17.49 -12.68
CA LEU A 24 10.40 -16.57 -13.60
C LEU A 24 10.59 -15.13 -13.10
N ILE A 25 11.25 -14.29 -13.91
CA ILE A 25 11.49 -12.88 -13.58
C ILE A 25 10.69 -12.00 -14.53
N LYS A 26 10.04 -10.97 -13.98
CA LYS A 26 9.42 -9.91 -14.76
C LYS A 26 10.27 -8.65 -14.66
N ALA A 27 10.79 -8.18 -15.79
CA ALA A 27 11.45 -6.89 -15.85
C ALA A 27 10.42 -5.77 -15.63
N ILE A 28 10.68 -4.87 -14.68
CA ILE A 28 9.76 -3.78 -14.28
C ILE A 28 10.20 -2.40 -14.77
N GLY A 29 11.47 -2.26 -15.16
CA GLY A 29 12.04 -0.99 -15.59
C GLY A 29 13.56 -1.07 -15.75
N THR A 30 14.18 0.08 -15.98
CA THR A 30 15.63 0.22 -16.14
C THR A 30 16.16 1.33 -15.24
N ILE A 31 17.34 1.13 -14.66
CA ILE A 31 18.10 2.18 -13.96
C ILE A 31 19.13 2.69 -14.96
N SER A 32 18.98 3.94 -15.39
CA SER A 32 19.89 4.59 -16.32
C SER A 32 21.24 4.90 -15.67
N LYS A 33 22.25 5.24 -16.48
CA LYS A 33 23.57 5.68 -16.00
C LYS A 33 23.51 6.93 -15.11
N ASP A 34 22.43 7.70 -15.20
CA ASP A 34 22.19 8.87 -14.37
C ASP A 34 21.54 8.52 -13.02
N ASN A 35 21.48 7.24 -12.64
CA ASN A 35 20.78 6.75 -11.45
C ASN A 35 19.29 7.12 -11.43
N ARG A 36 18.63 7.13 -12.59
CA ARG A 36 17.19 7.37 -12.70
C ARG A 36 16.47 6.10 -13.08
N PHE A 37 15.45 5.74 -12.31
CA PHE A 37 14.58 4.61 -12.61
C PHE A 37 13.47 4.99 -13.59
N GLU A 38 13.38 4.28 -14.70
CA GLU A 38 12.34 4.45 -15.71
C GLU A 38 11.46 3.19 -15.78
N LEU A 39 10.15 3.40 -15.75
CA LEU A 39 9.13 2.34 -15.88
C LEU A 39 9.01 1.93 -17.35
N SER A 40 10.06 1.34 -17.87
CA SER A 40 10.14 0.78 -19.21
C SER A 40 11.38 -0.08 -19.34
N VAL A 41 11.24 -1.17 -20.09
CA VAL A 41 12.34 -2.06 -20.43
C VAL A 41 12.62 -1.82 -21.91
N GLY A 42 13.62 -0.98 -22.19
CA GLY A 42 13.98 -0.62 -23.57
C GLY A 42 14.68 -1.75 -24.32
N VAL A 43 15.36 -2.65 -23.59
CA VAL A 43 16.07 -3.83 -24.12
C VAL A 43 15.96 -4.94 -23.08
N ILE A 44 15.64 -6.15 -23.52
CA ILE A 44 15.71 -7.37 -22.69
C ILE A 44 17.09 -7.98 -22.92
N ASP A 45 17.77 -8.38 -21.84
CA ASP A 45 19.13 -8.90 -21.92
C ASP A 45 19.21 -10.25 -22.68
N GLY A 46 20.41 -10.59 -23.16
CA GLY A 46 20.67 -11.84 -23.88
C GLY A 46 20.49 -13.08 -23.00
N LEU A 47 20.35 -14.26 -23.64
CA LEU A 47 20.06 -15.56 -23.01
C LEU A 47 21.01 -16.02 -21.88
N TYR A 48 22.14 -15.34 -21.69
CA TYR A 48 23.17 -15.67 -20.70
C TYR A 48 23.65 -14.44 -19.91
N ALA A 49 22.79 -13.45 -19.73
CA ALA A 49 23.13 -12.28 -18.92
C ALA A 49 23.30 -12.67 -17.45
N ASP A 50 24.34 -12.13 -16.82
CA ASP A 50 24.55 -12.29 -15.39
C ASP A 50 23.44 -11.59 -14.62
N VAL A 51 22.86 -12.29 -13.64
CA VAL A 51 21.82 -11.75 -12.76
C VAL A 51 22.43 -11.46 -11.40
N SER A 52 22.22 -10.24 -10.90
CA SER A 52 22.69 -9.81 -9.59
C SER A 52 21.52 -9.60 -8.62
N ILE A 53 21.80 -9.74 -7.33
CA ILE A 53 20.84 -9.41 -6.26
C ILE A 53 20.75 -7.90 -6.13
N VAL A 54 19.52 -7.39 -6.09
CA VAL A 54 19.22 -5.96 -5.91
C VAL A 54 19.71 -5.49 -4.54
N ASN A 55 20.41 -4.35 -4.49
CA ASN A 55 20.90 -3.76 -3.25
C ASN A 55 19.97 -2.62 -2.75
N PHE A 56 20.25 -2.10 -1.55
CA PHE A 56 19.43 -1.04 -0.94
C PHE A 56 19.38 0.25 -1.77
N ASN A 57 20.47 0.64 -2.42
CA ASN A 57 20.52 1.83 -3.26
C ASN A 57 19.64 1.66 -4.50
N ASP A 58 19.64 0.47 -5.12
CA ASP A 58 18.79 0.21 -6.30
C ASP A 58 17.31 0.36 -5.96
N ILE A 59 16.88 -0.19 -4.81
CA ILE A 59 15.49 -0.07 -4.32
C ILE A 59 15.15 1.38 -4.04
N ARG A 60 16.08 2.12 -3.44
CA ARG A 60 15.91 3.56 -3.21
C ARG A 60 15.58 4.30 -4.50
N LEU A 61 16.30 4.02 -5.58
CA LEU A 61 16.05 4.63 -6.89
C LEU A 61 14.68 4.24 -7.48
N ILE A 62 14.21 3.02 -7.20
CA ILE A 62 12.93 2.51 -7.70
C ILE A 62 11.74 3.10 -6.92
N VAL A 63 11.85 3.14 -5.58
CA VAL A 63 10.75 3.46 -4.66
C VAL A 63 10.70 4.97 -4.34
N GLU A 64 11.85 5.61 -4.09
CA GLU A 64 11.94 7.02 -3.70
C GLU A 64 12.03 7.95 -4.93
N LYS A 65 11.12 7.77 -5.90
CA LYS A 65 11.07 8.65 -7.08
C LYS A 65 10.83 10.09 -6.63
N ASN A 66 11.86 10.93 -6.75
CA ASN A 66 11.85 12.38 -6.52
C ASN A 66 11.63 12.84 -5.08
N THR A 67 12.47 12.41 -4.14
CA THR A 67 12.80 13.30 -3.03
C THR A 67 13.89 14.27 -3.50
N ASN A 68 13.48 15.46 -3.93
CA ASN A 68 14.39 16.62 -3.96
C ASN A 68 14.83 17.05 -2.53
N ASP A 69 14.58 16.22 -1.51
CA ASP A 69 14.79 16.49 -0.08
C ASP A 69 16.15 15.99 0.41
N LEU A 70 17.18 16.00 -0.44
CA LEU A 70 18.56 15.69 -0.03
C LEU A 70 19.32 16.88 0.58
N GLY A 71 18.66 17.91 1.14
CA GLY A 71 19.44 18.85 1.97
C GLY A 71 18.93 20.23 2.35
N GLN A 72 17.62 20.51 2.40
CA GLN A 72 17.16 21.73 3.06
C GLN A 72 16.04 21.40 4.05
N VAL A 73 16.44 21.24 5.31
CA VAL A 73 15.52 21.22 6.46
C VAL A 73 15.05 22.66 6.66
N ASP A 74 14.06 23.07 5.87
CA ASP A 74 13.32 24.29 6.16
C ASP A 74 12.48 24.07 7.43
N GLU A 75 12.45 25.04 8.32
CA GLU A 75 11.74 24.98 9.62
C GLU A 75 10.21 24.81 9.49
N LYS A 76 9.69 24.79 8.25
CA LYS A 76 8.30 24.55 7.86
C LYS A 76 8.16 23.25 7.05
N GLN A 77 8.68 22.14 7.57
CA GLN A 77 8.49 20.84 6.92
C GLN A 77 7.01 20.45 6.92
N ILE A 78 6.35 20.67 5.78
CA ILE A 78 5.06 20.07 5.47
C ILE A 78 5.33 18.60 5.16
N TYR A 79 4.67 17.70 5.88
CA TYR A 79 4.79 16.28 5.59
C TYR A 79 4.13 15.95 4.25
N ASN A 80 4.91 15.35 3.34
CA ASN A 80 4.46 14.97 1.99
C ASN A 80 4.22 13.46 1.84
N SER A 81 4.53 12.64 2.85
CA SER A 81 4.42 11.18 2.83
C SER A 81 3.93 10.60 4.15
N PHE A 82 3.44 9.36 4.13
CA PHE A 82 3.16 8.54 5.32
C PHE A 82 3.82 7.16 5.17
N SER A 83 4.14 6.52 6.29
CA SER A 83 4.74 5.18 6.27
C SER A 83 3.66 4.11 6.14
N LEU A 84 3.85 3.16 5.23
CA LEU A 84 2.98 2.00 5.06
C LEU A 84 3.48 0.77 5.83
N GLY A 85 4.72 0.81 6.30
CA GLY A 85 5.40 -0.27 7.00
C GLY A 85 6.72 -0.63 6.34
N ALA A 86 7.21 -1.85 6.60
CA ALA A 86 8.46 -2.34 6.04
C ALA A 86 8.23 -3.54 5.10
N SER A 87 9.02 -3.60 4.03
CA SER A 87 9.06 -4.75 3.14
C SER A 87 9.52 -6.00 3.90
N LYS A 88 8.87 -7.13 3.66
CA LYS A 88 9.31 -8.45 4.14
C LYS A 88 10.29 -9.11 3.19
N ASP A 89 10.16 -8.80 1.90
CA ASP A 89 10.98 -9.35 0.83
C ASP A 89 12.38 -8.72 0.79
N ILE A 90 12.50 -7.52 1.38
CA ILE A 90 13.74 -6.76 1.51
C ILE A 90 13.88 -6.40 2.96
N ILE A 91 14.89 -6.96 3.64
CA ILE A 91 15.03 -6.94 5.10
C ILE A 91 14.83 -5.51 5.64
N ASN A 92 13.67 -5.29 6.24
CA ASN A 92 13.27 -4.07 6.93
C ASN A 92 13.38 -2.77 6.10
N TYR A 93 13.21 -2.84 4.77
CA TYR A 93 13.17 -1.62 3.94
C TYR A 93 11.87 -0.85 4.22
N PRO A 94 11.92 0.42 4.69
CA PRO A 94 10.73 1.21 4.95
C PRO A 94 10.04 1.63 3.65
N ILE A 95 8.72 1.52 3.60
CA ILE A 95 7.91 1.91 2.44
C ILE A 95 7.12 3.14 2.83
N ASP A 96 7.52 4.29 2.29
CA ASP A 96 6.79 5.55 2.44
C ASP A 96 6.04 5.88 1.15
N VAL A 97 4.81 6.35 1.31
CA VAL A 97 3.90 6.70 0.21
C VAL A 97 3.59 8.18 0.29
N SER A 98 3.69 8.89 -0.84
CA SER A 98 3.31 10.29 -0.93
C SER A 98 1.81 10.46 -0.62
N ILE A 99 1.49 11.37 0.30
CA ILE A 99 0.11 11.73 0.68
C ILE A 99 -0.63 12.23 -0.55
N ASP A 100 -0.05 13.18 -1.29
CA ASP A 100 -0.64 13.76 -2.48
C ASP A 100 -0.89 12.68 -3.54
N SER A 101 0.12 11.86 -3.86
CA SER A 101 -0.06 10.78 -4.84
C SER A 101 -1.15 9.78 -4.43
N PHE A 102 -1.33 9.53 -3.13
CA PHE A 102 -2.33 8.58 -2.63
C PHE A 102 -3.76 9.13 -2.71
N PHE A 103 -3.97 10.42 -2.44
CA PHE A 103 -5.31 11.03 -2.43
C PHE A 103 -5.69 11.74 -3.74
N ASP A 104 -4.72 12.12 -4.57
CA ASP A 104 -4.95 12.70 -5.90
C ASP A 104 -5.47 11.63 -6.88
N ILE A 105 -5.04 10.38 -6.70
CA ILE A 105 -5.60 9.23 -7.41
C ILE A 105 -6.75 8.61 -6.62
N ASN A 106 -7.79 8.11 -7.31
CA ASN A 106 -8.85 7.31 -6.68
C ASN A 106 -8.27 5.99 -6.16
N SER A 107 -7.78 5.99 -4.92
CA SER A 107 -7.16 4.83 -4.28
C SER A 107 -8.19 3.78 -3.86
N ALA A 108 -7.82 2.51 -3.97
CA ALA A 108 -8.66 1.38 -3.59
C ALA A 108 -7.87 0.33 -2.80
N ALA A 109 -8.39 -0.03 -1.61
CA ALA A 109 -7.88 -1.15 -0.82
C ALA A 109 -8.65 -2.43 -1.16
N LEU A 110 -7.97 -3.40 -1.79
CA LEU A 110 -8.55 -4.65 -2.26
C LEU A 110 -8.01 -5.84 -1.45
N GLY A 111 -8.87 -6.82 -1.19
CA GLY A 111 -8.52 -7.98 -0.38
C GLY A 111 -9.74 -8.81 -0.01
N ASN A 112 -9.52 -10.09 0.27
CA ASN A 112 -10.56 -11.00 0.73
C ASN A 112 -11.17 -10.52 2.06
N SER A 113 -12.38 -10.97 2.36
CA SER A 113 -13.00 -10.71 3.66
C SER A 113 -12.13 -11.28 4.78
N GLY A 114 -11.99 -10.55 5.89
CA GLY A 114 -11.13 -10.94 7.02
C GLY A 114 -9.64 -10.66 6.86
N ARG A 115 -9.19 -9.99 5.78
CA ARG A 115 -7.79 -9.53 5.61
C ARG A 115 -7.60 -8.05 5.95
N ASP A 116 -8.31 -7.54 6.94
CA ASP A 116 -7.98 -6.27 7.60
C ASP A 116 -7.92 -5.01 6.70
N LYS A 117 -8.74 -4.94 5.64
CA LYS A 117 -8.83 -3.75 4.75
C LYS A 117 -9.10 -2.46 5.52
N SER A 118 -10.08 -2.48 6.41
CA SER A 118 -10.44 -1.33 7.25
C SER A 118 -9.33 -0.96 8.23
N ASN A 119 -8.52 -1.93 8.67
CA ASN A 119 -7.34 -1.69 9.50
C ASN A 119 -6.27 -0.93 8.73
N ILE A 120 -6.01 -1.30 7.47
CA ILE A 120 -5.04 -0.60 6.61
C ILE A 120 -5.48 0.86 6.41
N ILE A 121 -6.74 1.10 6.08
CA ILE A 121 -7.25 2.48 5.91
C ILE A 121 -7.15 3.27 7.23
N SER A 122 -7.52 2.66 8.36
CA SER A 122 -7.41 3.29 9.68
C SER A 122 -5.95 3.62 10.00
N TYR A 123 -5.02 2.70 9.72
CA TYR A 123 -3.59 2.89 9.90
C TYR A 123 -3.06 4.05 9.06
N ILE A 124 -3.37 4.11 7.77
CA ILE A 124 -2.94 5.23 6.89
C ILE A 124 -3.41 6.57 7.46
N ILE A 125 -4.69 6.65 7.82
CA ILE A 125 -5.29 7.85 8.41
C ILE A 125 -4.56 8.23 9.71
N GLN A 126 -4.34 7.28 10.61
CA GLN A 126 -3.64 7.50 11.88
C GLN A 126 -2.19 7.93 11.67
N GLU A 127 -1.44 7.31 10.74
CA GLU A 127 -0.05 7.66 10.45
C GLU A 127 0.08 9.08 9.90
N ILE A 128 -0.87 9.52 9.07
CA ILE A 128 -0.92 10.90 8.61
C ILE A 128 -1.18 11.81 9.81
N TYR A 129 -2.17 11.51 10.64
CA TYR A 129 -2.56 12.42 11.72
C TYR A 129 -1.62 12.45 12.93
N LYS A 130 -0.85 11.38 13.20
CA LYS A 130 0.15 11.33 14.29
C LYS A 130 1.31 12.32 14.12
N LYS A 131 1.51 12.86 12.93
CA LYS A 131 2.57 13.85 12.66
C LYS A 131 2.33 15.10 13.52
N GLU A 132 3.40 15.76 13.96
CA GLU A 132 3.31 16.97 14.80
C GLU A 132 3.62 18.22 13.98
N LYS A 133 3.07 19.40 14.32
CA LYS A 133 3.35 20.70 13.64
C LYS A 133 2.91 20.72 12.16
N HIS A 134 1.61 20.99 11.92
CA HIS A 134 0.96 21.06 10.59
C HIS A 134 0.61 19.70 9.95
N SER A 135 0.34 18.70 10.78
CA SER A 135 -0.23 17.43 10.34
C SER A 135 -1.63 17.61 9.82
N ALA A 136 -1.79 17.49 8.50
CA ALA A 136 -3.07 17.46 7.80
C ALA A 136 -4.05 18.58 8.23
N THR A 137 -3.52 19.75 8.61
CA THR A 137 -4.30 20.92 9.02
C THR A 137 -5.26 21.32 7.92
N GLY A 138 -6.55 21.46 8.25
CA GLY A 138 -7.60 21.74 7.27
C GLY A 138 -8.10 20.53 6.45
N SER A 139 -7.53 19.33 6.65
CA SER A 139 -8.06 18.11 6.02
C SER A 139 -9.41 17.69 6.63
N ARG A 140 -10.27 17.09 5.81
CA ARG A 140 -11.57 16.55 6.23
C ARG A 140 -11.81 15.22 5.54
N ILE A 141 -12.02 14.16 6.33
CA ILE A 141 -12.28 12.82 5.83
C ILE A 141 -13.70 12.42 6.20
N LEU A 142 -14.51 12.08 5.20
CA LEU A 142 -15.84 11.51 5.38
C LEU A 142 -15.79 10.01 5.09
N ILE A 143 -16.04 9.20 6.11
CA ILE A 143 -16.07 7.74 6.00
C ILE A 143 -17.50 7.23 6.11
N PHE A 144 -17.90 6.46 5.09
CA PHE A 144 -19.16 5.72 5.07
C PHE A 144 -18.92 4.34 5.70
N ASP A 145 -19.22 4.22 6.99
CA ASP A 145 -18.90 3.04 7.80
C ASP A 145 -20.12 2.12 7.95
N VAL A 146 -20.26 1.17 7.02
CA VAL A 146 -21.38 0.22 7.03
C VAL A 146 -21.34 -0.71 8.26
N ASN A 147 -20.15 -1.09 8.73
CA ASN A 147 -19.96 -2.12 9.76
C ASN A 147 -19.60 -1.56 11.14
N GLY A 148 -19.35 -0.26 11.26
CA GLY A 148 -18.93 0.38 12.50
C GLY A 148 -17.48 0.07 12.89
N GLU A 149 -16.63 -0.33 11.94
CA GLU A 149 -15.24 -0.73 12.19
C GLU A 149 -14.36 0.49 12.49
N TYR A 150 -14.57 1.60 11.79
CA TYR A 150 -13.78 2.82 11.96
C TYR A 150 -14.11 3.51 13.27
N LYS A 151 -15.39 3.46 13.70
CA LYS A 151 -15.74 3.94 15.04
C LYS A 151 -14.88 3.28 16.12
N LYS A 152 -14.70 1.96 16.06
CA LYS A 152 -13.86 1.25 17.03
C LYS A 152 -12.39 1.65 16.89
N ALA A 153 -11.89 1.77 15.66
CA ALA A 153 -10.49 2.11 15.38
C ALA A 153 -10.08 3.47 15.93
N PHE A 154 -10.99 4.44 15.97
CA PHE A 154 -10.70 5.81 16.39
C PHE A 154 -11.28 6.23 17.76
N THR A 155 -11.97 5.34 18.48
CA THR A 155 -12.53 5.69 19.81
C THR A 155 -11.44 5.89 20.88
N ASN A 156 -10.30 5.21 20.75
CA ASN A 156 -9.20 5.26 21.70
C ASN A 156 -7.99 6.06 21.19
N ASP A 157 -8.16 6.85 20.13
CA ASP A 157 -7.08 7.70 19.64
C ASP A 157 -6.92 8.90 20.59
N ASN A 158 -5.72 9.05 21.15
CA ASN A 158 -5.40 10.12 22.11
C ASN A 158 -4.97 11.42 21.42
N ASN A 159 -5.01 11.45 20.08
CA ASN A 159 -4.63 12.64 19.33
C ASN A 159 -5.69 13.74 19.48
N THR A 160 -5.35 14.81 20.21
CA THR A 160 -6.23 15.95 20.45
C THR A 160 -6.48 16.83 19.23
N ASP A 161 -5.67 16.67 18.18
CA ASP A 161 -5.76 17.48 16.96
C ASP A 161 -6.81 16.92 15.97
N ILE A 162 -7.29 15.69 16.22
CA ILE A 162 -8.33 15.04 15.42
C ILE A 162 -9.69 15.18 16.11
N LEU A 163 -10.65 15.84 15.46
CA LEU A 163 -12.02 15.92 15.93
C LEU A 163 -12.92 14.92 15.20
N ILE A 164 -13.28 13.84 15.89
CA ILE A 164 -14.08 12.78 15.28
C ILE A 164 -15.54 12.92 15.68
N LYS A 165 -16.41 13.07 14.68
CA LYS A 165 -17.86 13.16 14.85
C LYS A 165 -18.54 11.96 14.21
N TYR A 166 -19.32 11.26 15.02
CA TYR A 166 -20.10 10.12 14.56
C TYR A 166 -21.55 10.54 14.32
N TYR A 167 -22.04 10.29 13.11
CA TYR A 167 -23.42 10.52 12.75
C TYR A 167 -24.13 9.20 12.51
N LYS A 168 -25.26 9.00 13.20
CA LYS A 168 -26.18 7.90 12.93
C LYS A 168 -27.40 8.47 12.23
N LEU A 169 -27.68 8.01 11.02
CA LEU A 169 -28.86 8.43 10.29
C LEU A 169 -30.09 7.71 10.84
N SER A 170 -31.02 8.46 11.43
CA SER A 170 -32.38 7.97 11.71
C SER A 170 -33.28 8.43 10.58
N ILE A 171 -33.77 7.48 9.79
CA ILE A 171 -34.49 7.72 8.52
C ILE A 171 -35.86 8.41 8.74
N ASN A 172 -36.33 8.56 9.98
CA ASN A 172 -37.68 9.06 10.26
C ASN A 172 -37.95 10.51 9.80
N ASN A 173 -36.93 11.30 9.43
CA ASN A 173 -37.10 12.73 9.09
C ASN A 173 -36.47 13.17 7.75
N ILE A 174 -36.12 12.26 6.82
CA ILE A 174 -35.61 12.68 5.51
C ILE A 174 -36.81 13.05 4.62
N LYS A 175 -37.10 14.35 4.50
CA LYS A 175 -37.93 14.84 3.38
C LYS A 175 -37.07 14.73 2.13
N VAL A 176 -37.42 13.77 1.29
CA VAL A 176 -36.82 13.57 -0.04
C VAL A 176 -37.12 14.82 -0.86
N SER A 177 -36.19 15.77 -0.88
CA SER A 177 -36.03 16.69 -1.99
C SER A 177 -35.14 16.00 -3.02
N ASP A 178 -35.36 16.30 -4.30
CA ASP A 178 -34.87 15.59 -5.50
C ASP A 178 -33.34 15.59 -5.73
N HIS A 179 -32.55 15.63 -4.66
CA HIS A 179 -31.10 15.64 -4.73
C HIS A 179 -30.54 14.20 -4.81
N PRO A 180 -29.74 13.85 -5.83
CA PRO A 180 -29.25 12.48 -6.06
C PRO A 180 -28.38 11.93 -4.91
N MET A 181 -27.82 12.81 -4.06
CA MET A 181 -27.09 12.40 -2.86
C MET A 181 -28.00 11.75 -1.80
N LEU A 182 -29.28 12.16 -1.71
CA LEU A 182 -30.23 11.61 -0.74
C LEU A 182 -30.72 10.21 -1.14
N THR A 183 -30.89 9.96 -2.44
CA THR A 183 -31.21 8.64 -2.99
C THR A 183 -30.08 7.64 -2.74
N LEU A 184 -28.81 8.10 -2.79
CA LEU A 184 -27.65 7.28 -2.43
C LEU A 184 -27.69 6.87 -0.95
N LEU A 185 -28.09 7.78 -0.06
CA LEU A 185 -28.19 7.56 1.40
C LEU A 185 -29.31 6.59 1.78
N GLU A 186 -30.42 6.52 1.01
CA GLU A 186 -31.50 5.55 1.25
C GLU A 186 -31.08 4.08 1.03
N ASN A 187 -30.14 3.83 0.12
CA ASN A 187 -29.59 2.48 -0.12
C ASN A 187 -28.73 1.98 1.06
N PHE A 188 -28.30 2.89 1.93
CA PHE A 188 -27.48 2.61 3.10
C PHE A 188 -28.33 2.47 4.38
N LYS A 189 -29.40 1.67 4.32
CA LYS A 189 -30.45 1.49 5.37
C LYS A 189 -29.96 1.12 6.79
N LYS A 190 -28.67 0.87 6.99
CA LYS A 190 -28.05 0.56 8.29
C LYS A 190 -26.71 1.27 8.54
N SER A 191 -26.25 2.14 7.64
CA SER A 191 -24.86 2.63 7.69
C SER A 191 -24.66 3.72 8.73
N TYR A 192 -23.57 3.60 9.46
CA TYR A 192 -23.04 4.66 10.30
C TYR A 192 -22.16 5.56 9.42
N TYR A 193 -22.16 6.86 9.66
CA TYR A 193 -21.22 7.77 9.02
C TYR A 193 -20.23 8.23 10.10
N CYS A 194 -18.95 8.07 9.83
CA CYS A 194 -17.89 8.66 10.65
C CYS A 194 -17.35 9.86 9.87
N LEU A 195 -17.59 11.06 10.38
CA LEU A 195 -16.97 12.27 9.86
C LEU A 195 -15.77 12.58 10.74
N ILE A 196 -14.58 12.45 10.18
CA ILE A 196 -13.33 12.85 10.82
C ILE A 196 -13.03 14.27 10.33
N LEU A 197 -13.18 15.25 11.21
CA LEU A 197 -12.83 16.65 10.97
C LEU A 197 -11.50 16.92 11.68
N CYS A 198 -10.55 17.55 11.01
CA CYS A 198 -9.38 18.08 11.70
C CYS A 198 -9.44 19.61 11.76
N ASN A 199 -8.88 20.16 12.83
CA ASN A 199 -8.78 21.60 13.04
C ASN A 199 -7.77 22.26 12.10
#